data_AF-A0A914FI43-F1
#
_entry.id   AF-A0A914FI43-F1
#
_cell.length_a   1.000
_cell.length_b   1.000
_cell.length_c   1.000
_cell.angle_alpha   90.00
_cell.angle_beta   90.00
_cell.angle_gamma   90.00
#
_symmetry.space_group_name_H-M   'P 1'
#
loop_
_entity.id
_entity.type
_entity.pdbx_description
1 polymer ?
#
loop_
_entity_poly.entity_id
_entity_poly.type
_entity_poly.pdbx_seq_one_letter_code
_entity_poly.pdbx_strand_id
1 'polypeptide(L)'
;MDYTEYVRALVRAAGNQTKAAQLVGVDQSTIARWLKGAEIRDSNLEAFLKALKAVSVSIEGLPALAPQRQALRPDAFTPEIVQGSTLVSPSRDLPVYAAAMGGDGHQVITFDAIDWVKRPSVLDSVKGGYAVYIVGDSMIPAFRPGDMALINPHLPPQRDTDVVLFHVPPHDEAECIIKRLVGFNDRDWKLEQYNPHKEFPEPRASWPVCHRVVGKYSSR
;
A
#
# COMPACT_ATOMS: atom_id res chain seq x y z
N MET A 1 31.16 21.14 -5.79
CA MET A 1 31.68 19.77 -5.57
C MET A 1 33.18 19.84 -5.80
N ASP A 2 34.02 19.39 -4.85
CA ASP A 2 35.48 19.58 -4.95
C ASP A 2 36.11 18.50 -5.85
N TYR A 3 36.62 18.92 -7.01
CA TYR A 3 37.27 18.03 -7.99
C TYR A 3 38.80 18.04 -7.91
N THR A 4 39.38 18.75 -6.93
CA THR A 4 40.83 19.00 -6.85
C THR A 4 41.65 17.71 -6.82
N GLU A 5 41.20 16.70 -6.07
CA GLU A 5 41.87 15.39 -6.01
C GLU A 5 41.86 14.64 -7.35
N TYR A 6 40.76 14.74 -8.11
CA TYR A 6 40.67 14.12 -9.44
C TYR A 6 41.56 14.82 -10.46
N VAL A 7 41.70 16.15 -10.36
CA VAL A 7 42.62 16.92 -11.20
C VAL A 7 44.07 16.56 -10.86
N ARG A 8 44.41 16.38 -9.57
CA ARG A 8 45.73 15.88 -9.15
C ARG A 8 46.01 14.49 -9.70
N ALA A 9 45.04 13.58 -9.62
CA ALA A 9 45.15 12.23 -10.17
C ALA A 9 45.39 12.24 -11.68
N LEU A 10 44.63 13.07 -12.42
CA LEU A 10 44.80 13.26 -13.86
C LEU A 10 46.20 13.79 -14.22
N VAL A 11 46.69 14.80 -13.50
CA VAL A 11 48.02 15.38 -13.74
C VAL A 11 49.12 14.38 -13.43
N ARG A 12 49.00 13.61 -12.34
CA ARG A 12 49.96 12.56 -11.99
C ARG A 12 50.05 11.50 -13.08
N ALA A 13 48.91 11.05 -13.59
CA ALA A 13 48.87 10.00 -14.59
C ALA A 13 49.22 10.48 -16.01
N ALA A 14 48.95 11.75 -16.34
CA ALA A 14 49.45 12.38 -17.56
C ALA A 14 50.96 12.76 -17.48
N GLY A 15 51.53 12.75 -16.27
CA GLY A 15 52.93 13.05 -15.98
C GLY A 15 53.26 14.52 -15.77
N ASN A 16 52.51 15.45 -16.38
CA ASN A 16 52.61 16.88 -16.11
C ASN A 16 51.32 17.64 -16.47
N GLN A 17 51.21 18.90 -16.04
CA GLN A 17 50.01 19.73 -16.24
C GLN A 17 49.73 20.02 -17.73
N THR A 18 50.77 20.17 -18.55
CA THR A 18 50.64 20.46 -19.99
C THR A 18 50.02 19.28 -20.75
N LYS A 19 50.46 18.06 -20.46
CA LYS A 19 49.90 16.83 -21.04
C LYS A 19 48.48 16.58 -20.55
N ALA A 20 48.19 16.85 -19.27
CA ALA A 20 46.83 16.78 -18.73
C ALA A 20 45.88 17.76 -19.44
N ALA A 21 46.36 18.98 -19.70
CA ALA A 21 45.61 20.01 -20.42
C ALA A 21 45.28 19.58 -21.85
N GLN A 22 46.25 18.98 -22.57
CA GLN A 22 46.04 18.43 -23.91
C GLN A 22 45.00 17.30 -23.94
N LEU A 23 45.01 16.41 -22.95
CA LEU A 23 44.05 15.31 -22.85
C LEU A 23 42.62 15.79 -22.63
N VAL A 24 42.45 16.90 -21.90
CA VAL A 24 41.15 17.52 -21.64
C VAL A 24 40.74 18.49 -22.77
N GLY A 25 41.70 18.96 -23.57
CA GLY A 25 41.47 19.97 -24.61
C GLY A 25 41.35 21.39 -24.06
N VAL A 26 42.04 21.70 -22.94
CA VAL A 26 42.07 23.03 -22.31
C VAL A 26 43.49 23.58 -22.23
N ASP A 27 43.62 24.85 -21.86
CA ASP A 27 44.93 25.46 -21.60
C ASP A 27 45.52 25.00 -20.25
N GLN A 28 46.86 24.94 -20.16
CA GLN A 28 47.57 24.55 -18.93
C GLN A 28 47.17 25.42 -17.72
N SER A 29 46.94 26.72 -17.93
CA SER A 29 46.50 27.65 -16.88
C SER A 29 45.15 27.25 -16.27
N THR A 30 44.28 26.59 -17.05
CA THR A 30 42.98 26.09 -16.58
C THR A 30 43.16 24.92 -15.61
N ILE A 31 44.05 23.98 -15.92
CA ILE A 31 44.41 22.88 -15.03
C ILE A 31 45.04 23.40 -13.73
N ALA A 32 45.97 24.36 -13.83
CA ALA A 32 46.60 24.98 -12.66
C ALA A 32 45.59 25.69 -11.75
N ARG A 33 44.55 26.30 -12.33
CA ARG A 33 43.47 26.95 -11.58
C ARG A 33 42.58 25.94 -10.87
N TRP A 34 42.26 24.81 -11.51
CA TRP A 34 41.50 23.72 -10.88
C TRP A 34 42.27 23.03 -9.75
N LEU A 35 43.60 22.90 -9.88
CA LEU A 35 44.45 22.40 -8.79
C LEU A 35 44.45 23.31 -7.55
N LYS A 36 44.11 24.59 -7.72
CA LYS A 36 43.94 25.58 -6.64
C LYS A 36 42.50 25.63 -6.11
N GLY A 37 41.64 24.69 -6.50
CA GLY A 37 40.28 24.57 -6.00
C GLY A 37 39.23 25.38 -6.77
N ALA A 38 39.55 25.90 -7.95
CA ALA A 38 38.54 26.53 -8.78
C ALA A 38 37.57 25.51 -9.38
N GLU A 39 36.30 25.88 -9.46
CA GLU A 39 35.28 25.02 -10.02
C GLU A 39 35.51 24.72 -11.50
N ILE A 40 35.21 23.48 -11.88
CA ILE A 40 35.17 23.02 -13.26
C ILE A 40 33.81 23.40 -13.82
N ARG A 41 33.78 24.32 -14.78
CA ARG A 41 32.53 24.72 -15.45
C ARG A 41 31.97 23.56 -16.26
N ASP A 42 30.65 23.52 -16.41
CA ASP A 42 29.93 22.46 -17.16
C ASP A 42 30.47 22.27 -18.58
N SER A 43 30.87 23.35 -19.25
CA SER A 43 31.47 23.31 -20.59
C SER A 43 32.73 22.45 -20.68
N ASN A 44 33.46 22.30 -19.56
CA ASN A 44 34.71 21.56 -19.50
C ASN A 44 34.56 20.27 -18.69
N LEU A 45 33.40 20.05 -18.04
CA LEU A 45 33.17 18.91 -17.15
C LEU A 45 33.12 17.61 -17.95
N GLU A 46 32.43 17.59 -19.09
CA GLU A 46 32.33 16.38 -19.92
C GLU A 46 33.70 15.96 -20.48
N ALA A 47 34.46 16.93 -21.01
CA ALA A 47 35.80 16.70 -21.53
C ALA A 47 36.77 16.26 -20.41
N PHE A 48 36.67 16.86 -19.22
CA PHE A 48 37.45 16.46 -18.05
C PHE A 48 37.14 15.03 -17.61
N LEU A 49 35.87 14.65 -17.51
CA LEU A 49 35.46 13.29 -17.14
C LEU A 49 35.87 12.26 -18.18
N LYS A 50 35.85 12.61 -19.47
CA LYS A 50 36.33 11.75 -20.56
C LYS A 50 37.84 11.52 -20.48
N ALA A 51 38.62 12.59 -20.27
CA ALA A 51 40.06 12.51 -20.07
C ALA A 51 40.41 11.71 -18.81
N LEU A 52 39.67 11.93 -17.71
CA LEU A 52 39.85 11.18 -16.47
C LEU A 52 39.56 9.70 -16.68
N LYS A 53 38.48 9.34 -17.38
CA LYS A 53 38.18 7.94 -17.73
C LYS A 53 39.25 7.29 -18.60
N ALA A 54 39.77 8.03 -19.58
CA ALA A 54 40.83 7.52 -20.46
C ALA A 54 42.13 7.24 -19.71
N VAL A 55 42.39 8.02 -18.65
CA VAL A 55 43.61 7.92 -17.84
C VAL A 55 43.41 6.99 -16.62
N SER A 56 42.19 6.85 -16.11
CA SER A 56 41.85 6.00 -14.95
C SER A 56 41.88 4.50 -15.24
N VAL A 57 42.12 4.08 -16.48
CA VAL A 57 42.27 2.65 -16.84
C VAL A 57 43.57 2.04 -16.29
N SER A 58 44.50 2.87 -15.78
CA SER A 58 45.79 2.40 -15.23
C SER A 58 46.05 2.74 -13.75
N ILE A 59 45.01 2.97 -12.95
CA ILE A 59 45.16 3.16 -11.49
C ILE A 59 44.33 2.12 -10.75
N GLU A 60 44.95 1.00 -10.39
CA GLU A 60 44.46 0.18 -9.27
C GLU A 60 44.46 1.06 -8.01
N GLY A 61 43.28 1.32 -7.45
CA GLY A 61 43.15 1.98 -6.13
C GLY A 61 42.36 3.29 -6.06
N LEU A 62 41.61 3.69 -7.10
CA LEU A 62 40.59 4.73 -6.93
C LEU A 62 39.24 4.08 -6.60
N PRO A 63 38.53 4.48 -5.52
CA PRO A 63 37.19 3.98 -5.27
C PRO A 63 36.31 4.37 -6.46
N ALA A 64 35.58 3.40 -6.99
CA ALA A 64 34.69 3.58 -8.12
C ALA A 64 33.81 4.82 -7.89
N LEU A 65 33.82 5.74 -8.86
CA LEU A 65 32.79 6.76 -9.01
C LEU A 65 31.48 6.02 -9.35
N ALA A 66 30.88 5.38 -8.36
CA ALA A 66 29.48 5.06 -8.39
C ALA A 66 28.75 6.41 -8.61
N PRO A 67 27.76 6.48 -9.51
CA PRO A 67 26.92 7.66 -9.57
C PRO A 67 26.43 7.90 -8.17
N GLN A 68 26.77 9.06 -7.59
CA GLN A 68 26.10 9.54 -6.40
C GLN A 68 24.65 9.74 -6.82
N ARG A 69 23.86 8.66 -6.69
CA ARG A 69 22.43 8.74 -6.44
C ARG A 69 22.34 9.80 -5.37
N GLN A 70 21.85 10.97 -5.78
CA GLN A 70 21.43 12.06 -4.90
C GLN A 70 20.92 11.40 -3.63
N ALA A 71 21.60 11.65 -2.51
CA ALA A 71 21.24 11.05 -1.24
C ALA A 71 19.73 11.20 -1.09
N LEU A 72 19.02 10.07 -1.13
CA LEU A 72 17.61 10.01 -0.80
C LEU A 72 17.51 10.73 0.54
N ARG A 73 16.67 11.76 0.57
CA ARG A 73 16.39 12.58 1.77
C ARG A 73 16.36 11.63 2.98
N PRO A 74 17.14 11.87 4.05
CA PRO A 74 17.25 10.92 5.17
C PRO A 74 15.93 10.60 5.87
N ASP A 75 14.87 11.35 5.57
CA ASP A 75 13.56 11.21 6.21
C ASP A 75 12.50 10.54 5.31
N ALA A 76 12.91 9.79 4.28
CA ALA A 76 11.96 8.93 3.58
C ALA A 76 11.59 7.75 4.49
N PHE A 77 10.43 7.83 5.13
CA PHE A 77 9.82 6.72 5.87
C PHE A 77 9.89 5.46 5.01
N THR A 78 10.72 4.51 5.44
CA THR A 78 10.82 3.20 4.81
C THR A 78 9.97 2.27 5.66
N PRO A 79 8.74 1.90 5.21
CA PRO A 79 7.90 1.02 6.00
C PRO A 79 8.63 -0.31 6.19
N GLU A 80 8.65 -0.82 7.43
CA GLU A 80 9.03 -2.19 7.67
C GLU A 80 7.99 -3.10 7.02
N ILE A 81 8.36 -3.73 5.90
CA ILE A 81 7.47 -4.62 5.16
C ILE A 81 7.41 -5.94 5.93
N VAL A 82 6.41 -6.06 6.81
CA VAL A 82 6.07 -7.34 7.43
C VAL A 82 5.68 -8.30 6.31
N GLN A 83 6.35 -9.45 6.24
CA GLN A 83 6.04 -10.49 5.27
C GLN A 83 4.56 -10.88 5.41
N GLY A 84 3.83 -10.91 4.29
CA GLY A 84 2.39 -11.19 4.32
C GLY A 84 2.04 -12.55 4.94
N SER A 85 2.98 -13.50 4.98
CA SER A 85 2.82 -14.78 5.69
C SER A 85 2.69 -14.64 7.21
N THR A 86 3.10 -13.51 7.79
CA THR A 86 3.01 -13.22 9.23
C THR A 86 1.71 -12.50 9.60
N LEU A 87 0.99 -11.95 8.62
CA LEU A 87 -0.25 -11.19 8.83
C LEU A 87 -1.53 -12.03 8.66
N VAL A 88 -1.40 -13.27 8.19
CA VAL A 88 -2.51 -14.10 7.76
C VAL A 88 -2.23 -15.56 8.09
N SER A 89 -3.23 -16.31 8.54
CA SER A 89 -3.05 -17.74 8.85
C SER A 89 -2.52 -18.51 7.61
N PRO A 90 -1.70 -19.56 7.81
CA PRO A 90 -1.21 -20.39 6.71
C PRO A 90 -2.33 -21.17 6.03
N SER A 91 -3.44 -21.41 6.73
CA SER A 91 -4.64 -22.08 6.24
C SER A 91 -5.62 -21.11 5.56
N ARG A 92 -6.26 -21.55 4.47
CA ARG A 92 -7.44 -20.85 3.92
C ARG A 92 -8.69 -21.33 4.65
N ASP A 93 -8.89 -20.85 5.87
CA ASP A 93 -9.93 -21.32 6.80
C ASP A 93 -10.98 -20.26 7.15
N LEU A 94 -10.99 -19.12 6.43
CA LEU A 94 -12.05 -18.13 6.53
C LEU A 94 -13.09 -18.39 5.43
N PRO A 95 -14.32 -18.84 5.77
CA PRO A 95 -15.37 -19.03 4.78
C PRO A 95 -15.87 -17.69 4.27
N VAL A 96 -16.10 -17.60 2.96
CA VAL A 96 -16.70 -16.45 2.28
C VAL A 96 -18.09 -16.85 1.78
N TYR A 97 -19.09 -16.10 2.22
CA TYR A 97 -20.47 -16.28 1.74
C TYR A 97 -20.80 -15.23 0.67
N ALA A 98 -21.47 -15.67 -0.40
CA ALA A 98 -22.00 -14.76 -1.40
C ALA A 98 -23.35 -14.22 -0.93
N ALA A 99 -23.51 -12.91 -1.05
CA ALA A 99 -24.80 -12.27 -0.90
C ALA A 99 -25.29 -11.90 -2.31
N ALA A 100 -26.24 -12.64 -2.86
CA ALA A 100 -26.92 -12.27 -4.10
C ALA A 100 -27.89 -11.12 -3.82
N MET A 101 -28.13 -10.21 -4.77
CA MET A 101 -29.11 -9.15 -4.58
C MET A 101 -30.53 -9.75 -4.58
N GLY A 102 -31.20 -9.69 -3.43
CA GLY A 102 -32.63 -9.94 -3.28
C GLY A 102 -33.43 -8.68 -3.64
N GLY A 103 -34.75 -8.85 -3.82
CA GLY A 103 -35.67 -7.72 -4.04
C GLY A 103 -35.60 -6.68 -2.90
N ASP A 104 -36.01 -5.45 -3.19
CA ASP A 104 -36.03 -4.30 -2.24
C ASP A 104 -34.68 -3.92 -1.57
N GLY A 105 -33.54 -4.36 -2.14
CA GLY A 105 -32.21 -4.01 -1.64
C GLY A 105 -31.72 -4.90 -0.49
N HIS A 106 -32.43 -5.99 -0.22
CA HIS A 106 -31.96 -7.10 0.59
C HIS A 106 -30.88 -7.89 -0.15
N GLN A 107 -29.98 -8.56 0.55
CA GLN A 107 -29.06 -9.51 -0.07
C GLN A 107 -29.40 -10.92 0.43
N VAL A 108 -29.72 -11.83 -0.47
CA VAL A 108 -29.93 -13.24 -0.16
C VAL A 108 -28.58 -13.92 -0.03
N ILE A 109 -28.29 -14.47 1.15
CA ILE A 109 -27.08 -15.25 1.41
C ILE A 109 -27.42 -16.73 1.36
N THR A 110 -26.67 -17.46 0.56
CA THR A 110 -26.68 -18.92 0.59
C THR A 110 -25.83 -19.42 1.78
N PHE A 111 -26.27 -20.50 2.43
CA PHE A 111 -25.55 -21.08 3.57
C PHE A 111 -24.23 -21.77 3.20
N ASP A 112 -24.01 -22.03 1.91
CA ASP A 112 -22.78 -22.63 1.41
C ASP A 112 -21.73 -21.55 1.10
N ALA A 113 -20.51 -21.76 1.61
CA ALA A 113 -19.39 -20.87 1.34
C ALA A 113 -18.98 -20.99 -0.14
N ILE A 114 -18.91 -19.85 -0.83
CA ILE A 114 -18.52 -19.78 -2.24
C ILE A 114 -16.99 -19.79 -2.44
N ASP A 115 -16.25 -19.40 -1.42
CA ASP A 115 -14.79 -19.36 -1.43
C ASP A 115 -14.24 -19.49 -0.01
N TRP A 116 -12.95 -19.82 0.09
CA TRP A 116 -12.19 -19.90 1.32
C TRP A 116 -10.90 -19.08 1.18
N VAL A 117 -10.81 -18.02 1.98
CA VAL A 117 -9.65 -17.12 1.96
C VAL A 117 -8.81 -17.32 3.21
N LYS A 118 -7.57 -16.83 3.17
CA LYS A 118 -6.70 -16.84 4.35
C LYS A 118 -7.29 -15.92 5.42
N ARG A 119 -7.34 -16.39 6.66
CA ARG A 119 -7.93 -15.67 7.80
C ARG A 119 -7.02 -14.52 8.21
N PRO A 120 -7.50 -13.25 8.17
CA PRO A 120 -6.71 -12.11 8.60
C PRO A 120 -6.45 -12.15 10.10
N SER A 121 -5.38 -11.48 10.53
CA SER A 121 -5.02 -11.33 11.95
C SER A 121 -6.18 -10.88 12.86
N VAL A 122 -7.05 -9.98 12.38
CA VAL A 122 -8.22 -9.50 13.14
C VAL A 122 -9.27 -10.57 13.43
N LEU A 123 -9.26 -11.69 12.69
CA LEU A 123 -10.17 -12.83 12.87
C LEU A 123 -9.44 -14.12 13.25
N ASP A 124 -8.12 -14.10 13.44
CA ASP A 124 -7.28 -15.29 13.63
C ASP A 124 -7.74 -16.14 14.81
N SER A 125 -8.01 -15.50 15.96
CA SER A 125 -8.54 -16.17 17.16
C SER A 125 -10.07 -16.20 17.26
N VAL A 126 -10.79 -15.74 16.23
CA VAL A 126 -12.25 -15.58 16.26
C VAL A 126 -12.94 -16.83 15.72
N LYS A 127 -13.36 -17.73 16.62
CA LYS A 127 -14.12 -18.93 16.23
C LYS A 127 -15.39 -18.54 15.48
N GLY A 128 -15.61 -19.10 14.29
CA GLY A 128 -16.79 -18.79 13.49
C GLY A 128 -16.78 -17.39 12.87
N GLY A 129 -15.65 -16.68 12.87
CA GLY A 129 -15.47 -15.51 12.01
C GLY A 129 -15.56 -15.91 10.53
N TYR A 130 -16.15 -15.05 9.71
CA TYR A 130 -16.44 -15.29 8.30
C TYR A 130 -16.37 -14.00 7.49
N ALA A 131 -16.44 -14.12 6.17
CA ALA A 131 -16.53 -12.98 5.27
C ALA A 131 -17.81 -13.02 4.44
N VAL A 132 -18.27 -11.85 4.03
CA VAL A 132 -19.39 -11.68 3.10
C VAL A 132 -18.90 -10.92 1.87
N TYR A 133 -19.13 -11.50 0.70
CA TYR A 133 -18.87 -10.85 -0.58
C TYR A 133 -19.98 -9.84 -0.89
N ILE A 134 -19.61 -8.60 -1.17
CA ILE A 134 -20.53 -7.50 -1.37
C ILE A 134 -20.95 -7.43 -2.84
N VAL A 135 -22.25 -7.49 -3.11
CA VAL A 135 -22.81 -7.32 -4.47
C VAL A 135 -23.50 -5.97 -4.63
N GLY A 136 -24.17 -5.48 -3.58
CA GLY A 136 -24.91 -4.22 -3.61
C GLY A 136 -24.02 -2.97 -3.57
N ASP A 137 -24.57 -1.84 -4.01
CA ASP A 137 -23.92 -0.52 -4.04
C ASP A 137 -24.39 0.41 -2.90
N SER A 138 -25.33 -0.03 -2.07
CA SER A 138 -25.96 0.80 -1.03
C SER A 138 -25.00 1.38 0.02
N MET A 139 -23.82 0.77 0.15
CA MET A 139 -22.80 1.15 1.11
C MET A 139 -21.61 1.87 0.47
N ILE A 140 -21.68 2.28 -0.80
CA ILE A 140 -20.65 3.13 -1.41
C ILE A 140 -20.63 4.48 -0.70
N PRO A 141 -19.47 4.97 -0.19
CA PRO A 141 -18.11 4.56 -0.54
C PRO A 141 -17.43 3.55 0.40
N ALA A 142 -18.06 3.17 1.52
CA ALA A 142 -17.49 2.26 2.52
C ALA A 142 -17.28 0.85 1.95
N PHE A 143 -18.30 0.29 1.28
CA PHE A 143 -18.24 -0.98 0.56
C PHE A 143 -18.67 -0.79 -0.88
N ARG A 144 -17.85 -1.31 -1.79
CA ARG A 144 -18.15 -1.37 -3.23
C ARG A 144 -18.52 -2.80 -3.62
N PRO A 145 -19.29 -2.97 -4.70
CA PRO A 145 -19.45 -4.28 -5.33
C PRO A 145 -18.08 -4.92 -5.59
N GLY A 146 -17.92 -6.17 -5.16
CA GLY A 146 -16.68 -6.93 -5.21
C GLY A 146 -15.82 -6.88 -3.94
N ASP A 147 -16.10 -5.98 -3.01
CA ASP A 147 -15.42 -5.97 -1.71
C ASP A 147 -15.82 -7.21 -0.87
N MET A 148 -14.99 -7.58 0.10
CA MET A 148 -15.34 -8.55 1.12
C MET A 148 -15.38 -7.88 2.49
N ALA A 149 -16.52 -7.94 3.16
CA ALA A 149 -16.62 -7.57 4.58
C ALA A 149 -16.08 -8.71 5.45
N LEU A 150 -15.33 -8.39 6.49
CA LEU A 150 -14.80 -9.34 7.48
C LEU A 150 -15.64 -9.23 8.76
N ILE A 151 -16.30 -10.31 9.18
CA ILE A 151 -17.31 -10.30 10.24
C ILE A 151 -16.80 -11.03 11.47
N ASN A 152 -16.97 -10.40 12.64
CA ASN A 152 -16.84 -11.03 13.94
C ASN A 152 -18.22 -11.20 14.60
N PRO A 153 -18.74 -12.44 14.73
CA PRO A 153 -20.08 -12.68 15.27
C PRO A 153 -20.17 -12.54 16.80
N HIS A 154 -19.04 -12.52 17.50
CA HIS A 154 -19.02 -12.52 18.98
C HIS A 154 -18.94 -11.14 19.59
N LEU A 155 -18.73 -10.10 18.78
CA LEU A 155 -18.70 -8.73 19.27
C LEU A 155 -20.13 -8.18 19.41
N PRO A 156 -20.46 -7.53 20.54
CA PRO A 156 -21.78 -6.94 20.72
C PRO A 156 -21.98 -5.78 19.73
N PRO A 157 -23.23 -5.53 19.26
CA PRO A 157 -23.55 -4.41 18.39
C PRO A 157 -23.07 -3.07 18.97
N GLN A 158 -22.51 -2.21 18.13
CA GLN A 158 -21.93 -0.93 18.53
C GLN A 158 -22.41 0.19 17.60
N ARG A 159 -22.73 1.35 18.16
CA ARG A 159 -23.07 2.54 17.36
C ARG A 159 -21.89 2.98 16.52
N ASP A 160 -22.19 3.58 15.38
CA ASP A 160 -21.21 4.10 14.42
C ASP A 160 -20.26 3.02 13.89
N THR A 161 -20.76 1.78 13.78
CA THR A 161 -20.02 0.68 13.16
C THR A 161 -20.82 0.05 12.02
N ASP A 162 -20.10 -0.46 11.03
CA ASP A 162 -20.71 -1.27 9.97
C ASP A 162 -21.07 -2.65 10.52
N VAL A 163 -22.27 -3.11 10.18
CA VAL A 163 -22.84 -4.36 10.68
C VAL A 163 -23.46 -5.13 9.54
N VAL A 164 -23.51 -6.45 9.70
CA VAL A 164 -24.33 -7.33 8.87
C VAL A 164 -25.46 -7.87 9.72
N LEU A 165 -26.69 -7.60 9.30
CA LEU A 165 -27.90 -8.14 9.91
C LEU A 165 -28.32 -9.38 9.15
N PHE A 166 -28.83 -10.39 9.86
CA PHE A 166 -29.32 -11.64 9.27
C PHE A 166 -30.72 -11.97 9.72
N HIS A 167 -31.46 -12.57 8.81
CA HIS A 167 -32.70 -13.27 9.06
C HIS A 167 -32.64 -14.63 8.36
N VAL A 168 -33.01 -15.68 9.09
CA VAL A 168 -33.22 -17.02 8.53
C VAL A 168 -34.70 -17.35 8.69
N PRO A 169 -35.51 -17.23 7.63
CA PRO A 169 -36.89 -17.67 7.67
C PRO A 169 -36.97 -19.21 7.79
N PRO A 170 -38.10 -19.77 8.29
CA PRO A 170 -38.23 -21.22 8.49
C PRO A 170 -38.14 -22.08 7.21
N HIS A 171 -38.42 -21.49 6.04
CA HIS A 171 -38.58 -22.20 4.77
C HIS A 171 -37.90 -21.50 3.57
N ASP A 172 -37.20 -20.39 3.78
CA ASP A 172 -36.54 -19.60 2.72
C ASP A 172 -35.03 -19.51 2.92
N GLU A 173 -34.35 -19.04 1.89
CA GLU A 173 -32.92 -18.71 1.92
C GLU A 173 -32.63 -17.62 2.96
N ALA A 174 -31.46 -17.66 3.60
CA ALA A 174 -31.10 -16.63 4.55
C ALA A 174 -30.98 -15.28 3.86
N GLU A 175 -31.50 -14.23 4.48
CA GLU A 175 -31.31 -12.87 4.02
C GLU A 175 -30.33 -12.15 4.93
N CYS A 176 -29.56 -11.26 4.33
CA CYS A 176 -28.68 -10.34 5.03
C CYS A 176 -28.75 -8.94 4.44
N ILE A 177 -28.42 -7.96 5.27
CA ILE A 177 -28.13 -6.61 4.83
C ILE A 177 -26.87 -6.10 5.52
N ILE A 178 -26.04 -5.37 4.76
CA ILE A 178 -24.92 -4.61 5.30
C ILE A 178 -25.29 -3.14 5.35
N LYS A 179 -25.17 -2.53 6.54
CA LYS A 179 -25.52 -1.13 6.81
C LYS A 179 -24.63 -0.58 7.92
N ARG A 180 -24.61 0.74 8.10
CA ARG A 180 -24.02 1.37 9.28
C ARG A 180 -25.06 1.41 10.40
N LEU A 181 -24.70 0.95 11.59
CA LEU A 181 -25.55 1.00 12.77
C LEU A 181 -25.39 2.34 13.48
N VAL A 182 -26.33 3.26 13.32
CA VAL A 182 -26.29 4.58 14.00
C VAL A 182 -26.87 4.53 15.41
N GLY A 183 -27.73 3.55 15.69
CA GLY A 183 -28.33 3.37 17.00
C GLY A 183 -29.20 2.11 17.08
N PHE A 184 -29.64 1.74 18.27
CA PHE A 184 -30.58 0.65 18.47
C PHE A 184 -31.28 0.76 19.82
N ASN A 185 -32.42 0.10 19.93
CA ASN A 185 -33.16 -0.12 21.17
C ASN A 185 -33.65 -1.57 21.22
N ASP A 186 -34.61 -1.88 22.09
CA ASP A 186 -35.13 -3.24 22.26
C ASP A 186 -36.03 -3.70 21.09
N ARG A 187 -36.53 -2.77 20.28
CA ARG A 187 -37.45 -3.02 19.17
C ARG A 187 -36.80 -2.90 17.80
N ASP A 188 -35.94 -1.89 17.61
CA ASP A 188 -35.46 -1.47 16.30
C ASP A 188 -33.94 -1.31 16.25
N TRP A 189 -33.37 -1.70 15.11
CA TRP A 189 -32.09 -1.24 14.63
C TRP A 189 -32.29 0.09 13.90
N LYS A 190 -31.47 1.11 14.18
CA LYS A 190 -31.41 2.34 13.38
C LYS A 190 -30.21 2.23 12.45
N LEU A 191 -30.49 2.14 11.16
CA LEU A 191 -29.51 1.87 10.13
C LEU A 191 -29.33 3.08 9.23
N GLU A 192 -28.12 3.24 8.72
CA GLU A 192 -27.77 4.20 7.69
C GLU A 192 -27.21 3.44 6.49
N GLN A 193 -27.63 3.87 5.30
CA GLN A 193 -26.98 3.55 4.04
C GLN A 193 -26.40 4.82 3.42
N TYR A 194 -25.37 4.65 2.59
CA TYR A 194 -24.68 5.77 1.97
C TYR A 194 -25.20 6.10 0.57
N ASN A 195 -25.81 5.15 -0.14
CA ASN A 195 -26.24 5.32 -1.53
C ASN A 195 -27.62 4.67 -1.83
N PRO A 196 -28.66 5.47 -2.17
CA PRO A 196 -28.77 6.89 -1.81
C PRO A 196 -28.65 7.06 -0.30
N HIS A 197 -28.12 8.20 0.16
CA HIS A 197 -28.00 8.46 1.59
C HIS A 197 -29.37 8.46 2.27
N LYS A 198 -29.54 7.61 3.28
CA LYS A 198 -30.79 7.49 4.04
C LYS A 198 -30.53 6.81 5.38
N GLU A 199 -31.19 7.33 6.41
CA GLU A 199 -31.37 6.63 7.69
C GLU A 199 -32.77 6.03 7.77
N PHE A 200 -32.89 4.81 8.27
CA PHE A 200 -34.17 4.12 8.42
C PHE A 200 -34.12 3.09 9.56
N PRO A 201 -35.26 2.84 10.23
CA PRO A 201 -35.37 1.79 11.22
C PRO A 201 -35.66 0.43 10.57
N GLU A 202 -35.13 -0.62 11.17
CA GLU A 202 -35.45 -2.02 10.86
C GLU A 202 -35.84 -2.77 12.13
N PRO A 203 -36.96 -3.51 12.16
CA PRO A 203 -37.38 -4.24 13.35
C PRO A 203 -36.39 -5.36 13.72
N ARG A 204 -36.04 -5.46 15.00
CA ARG A 204 -35.20 -6.55 15.53
C ARG A 204 -35.87 -7.92 15.42
N ALA A 205 -37.20 -7.95 15.40
CA ALA A 205 -37.96 -9.16 15.16
C ALA A 205 -37.73 -9.70 13.74
N SER A 206 -37.62 -8.81 12.75
CA SER A 206 -37.29 -9.18 11.36
C SER A 206 -35.81 -9.50 11.19
N TRP A 207 -34.94 -8.84 11.96
CA TRP A 207 -33.48 -9.01 11.92
C TRP A 207 -32.93 -9.40 13.29
N PRO A 208 -33.11 -10.67 13.71
CA PRO A 208 -32.75 -11.11 15.05
C PRO A 208 -31.25 -11.12 15.31
N VAL A 209 -30.43 -11.23 14.27
CA VAL A 209 -28.98 -11.36 14.36
C VAL A 209 -28.31 -10.11 13.80
N CYS A 210 -27.35 -9.56 14.54
CA CYS A 210 -26.55 -8.40 14.15
C CYS A 210 -25.08 -8.67 14.49
N HIS A 211 -24.25 -8.85 13.47
CA HIS A 211 -22.82 -9.10 13.62
C HIS A 211 -22.00 -7.91 13.15
N ARG A 212 -20.85 -7.70 13.79
CA ARG A 212 -19.99 -6.55 13.51
C ARG A 212 -19.01 -6.83 12.38
N VAL A 213 -18.87 -5.84 11.50
CA VAL A 213 -17.78 -5.81 10.53
C VAL A 213 -16.55 -5.25 11.22
N VAL A 214 -15.44 -5.97 11.15
CA VAL A 214 -14.15 -5.62 11.78
C VAL A 214 -13.08 -5.25 10.77
N GLY A 215 -13.36 -5.41 9.48
CA GLY A 215 -12.44 -5.05 8.41
C GLY A 215 -13.02 -5.31 7.03
N LYS A 216 -12.23 -5.02 6.00
CA LYS A 216 -12.62 -5.18 4.61
C LYS A 216 -11.41 -5.58 3.75
N TYR A 217 -11.64 -6.45 2.77
CA TYR A 217 -10.76 -6.57 1.61
C TYR A 217 -11.40 -5.86 0.42
N SER A 218 -10.69 -4.89 -0.16
CA SER A 218 -11.16 -4.25 -1.38
C SER A 218 -11.07 -5.22 -2.55
N SER A 219 -12.00 -5.11 -3.50
CA SER A 219 -11.90 -5.81 -4.78
C SER A 219 -10.53 -5.55 -5.44
N ARG A 220 -9.98 -6.58 -6.09
CA ARG A 220 -8.69 -6.54 -6.79
C ARG A 220 -8.83 -5.96 -8.19
#